data_AF-A0A7J2RAP3-F1
#
_entry.id   AF-A0A7J2RAP3-F1
#
_cell.length_a   1.000
_cell.length_b   1.000
_cell.length_c   1.000
_cell.angle_alpha   90.00
_cell.angle_beta   90.00
_cell.angle_gamma   90.00
#
_symmetry.space_group_name_H-M   'P 1'
#
loop_
_entity.id
_entity.type
_entity.pdbx_description
1 polymer ?
#
loop_
_entity_poly.entity_id
_entity_poly.type
_entity_poly.pdbx_seq_one_letter_code
_entity_poly.pdbx_strand_id
1 'polypeptide(L)'
;MSEIPSPLDNLPKPSMVNNFDSVEEILDSLLEDYSSSGYYPQIYRPSLQATYYALYILDAIGRIATIDHSKVLGFIMSHYDSNSKIFMDDYSRRYLDIDPSKPITHILPC
;
A
#
# COMPACT_ATOMS: atom_id res chain seq x y z
N MET A 1 -27.76 30.93 17.76
CA MET A 1 -28.22 29.57 17.41
C MET A 1 -27.24 29.06 16.36
N SER A 2 -26.50 27.98 16.66
CA SER A 2 -25.61 27.35 15.67
C SER A 2 -26.47 26.41 14.84
N GLU A 3 -26.50 26.58 13.53
CA GLU A 3 -27.16 25.64 12.62
C GLU A 3 -26.44 24.28 12.70
N ILE A 4 -27.21 23.22 12.83
CA ILE A 4 -26.72 21.84 12.84
C ILE A 4 -26.52 21.46 11.37
N PRO A 5 -25.31 21.04 10.94
CA PRO A 5 -25.06 20.66 9.55
C PRO A 5 -25.98 19.52 9.12
N SER A 6 -26.49 19.61 7.89
CA SER A 6 -27.45 18.64 7.38
C SER A 6 -26.74 17.30 7.13
N PRO A 7 -27.36 16.14 7.44
CA PRO A 7 -26.73 14.82 7.28
C PRO A 7 -26.25 14.49 5.85
N LEU A 8 -26.70 15.24 4.85
CA LEU A 8 -26.34 15.08 3.45
C LEU A 8 -24.96 15.68 3.09
N ASP A 9 -24.40 16.57 3.91
CA ASP A 9 -23.14 17.26 3.61
C ASP A 9 -21.91 16.35 3.70
N ASN A 10 -22.08 15.15 4.28
CA ASN A 10 -21.04 14.13 4.44
C ASN A 10 -21.15 12.96 3.44
N LEU A 11 -22.01 13.04 2.43
CA LEU A 11 -22.04 12.00 1.41
C LEU A 11 -20.75 12.04 0.57
N PRO A 12 -20.12 10.88 0.28
CA PRO A 12 -19.02 10.82 -0.67
C PRO A 12 -19.47 11.43 -1.99
N LYS A 13 -18.83 12.52 -2.41
CA LYS A 13 -19.13 13.14 -3.69
C LYS A 13 -18.63 12.20 -4.79
N PRO A 14 -19.46 11.87 -5.79
CA PRO A 14 -18.98 11.12 -6.95
C PRO A 14 -17.86 11.92 -7.61
N SER A 15 -16.79 11.23 -8.02
CA SER A 15 -15.71 11.85 -8.79
C SER A 15 -16.31 12.50 -10.04
N MET A 16 -15.90 13.74 -10.31
CA MET A 16 -16.27 14.48 -11.53
C MET A 16 -15.54 13.94 -12.77
N VAL A 17 -14.57 13.05 -12.57
CA VAL A 17 -13.72 12.43 -13.59
C VAL A 17 -13.89 10.91 -13.53
N ASN A 18 -13.68 10.21 -14.65
CA ASN A 18 -13.74 8.76 -14.62
C ASN A 18 -12.55 8.20 -13.78
N ASN A 19 -12.75 7.05 -13.13
CA ASN A 19 -11.72 6.46 -12.26
C ASN A 19 -10.44 6.06 -13.02
N PHE A 20 -10.56 5.74 -14.31
CA PHE A 20 -9.44 5.39 -15.16
C PHE A 20 -8.50 6.59 -15.36
N ASP A 21 -9.03 7.77 -15.69
CA ASP A 21 -8.24 9.00 -15.88
C ASP A 21 -7.50 9.38 -14.59
N SER A 22 -8.15 9.25 -13.43
CA SER A 22 -7.51 9.49 -12.13
C SER A 22 -6.40 8.49 -11.82
N VAL A 23 -6.57 7.22 -12.22
CA VAL A 23 -5.53 6.19 -12.01
C VAL A 23 -4.34 6.41 -12.95
N GLU A 24 -4.57 6.81 -14.19
CA GLU A 24 -3.52 7.18 -15.14
C GLU A 24 -2.74 8.41 -14.66
N GLU A 25 -3.40 9.47 -14.22
CA GLU A 25 -2.73 10.67 -13.70
C GLU A 25 -1.84 10.36 -12.49
N ILE A 26 -2.32 9.52 -11.56
CA ILE A 26 -1.53 9.07 -10.41
C ILE A 26 -0.32 8.23 -10.87
N LEU A 27 -0.52 7.34 -11.85
CA LEU A 27 0.56 6.51 -12.38
C LEU A 27 1.63 7.35 -13.07
N ASP A 28 1.24 8.33 -13.88
CA ASP A 28 2.15 9.26 -14.55
C ASP A 28 2.98 10.06 -13.54
N SER A 29 2.34 10.59 -12.49
CA SER A 29 3.04 11.29 -11.40
C SER A 29 4.06 10.40 -10.70
N LEU A 30 3.70 9.13 -10.43
CA LEU A 30 4.63 8.17 -9.81
C LEU A 30 5.83 7.86 -10.71
N LEU A 31 5.60 7.72 -12.02
CA LEU A 31 6.66 7.47 -12.99
C LEU A 31 7.61 8.67 -13.12
N GLU A 32 7.08 9.89 -13.05
CA GLU A 32 7.89 11.11 -13.02
C GLU A 32 8.75 11.19 -11.76
N ASP A 33 8.16 10.91 -10.59
CA ASP A 33 8.88 10.86 -9.31
C ASP A 33 10.05 9.88 -9.34
N TYR A 34 9.83 8.68 -9.89
CA TYR A 34 10.87 7.67 -10.05
C TYR A 34 11.96 8.09 -11.04
N SER A 35 11.56 8.70 -12.16
CA SER A 35 12.50 9.19 -13.17
C SER A 35 13.42 10.30 -12.61
N SER A 36 12.87 11.14 -11.73
CA SER A 36 13.62 12.20 -11.04
C SER A 36 14.51 11.67 -9.91
N SER A 37 13.97 10.80 -9.06
CA SER A 37 14.58 10.46 -7.76
C SER A 37 15.28 9.09 -7.74
N GLY A 38 15.02 8.23 -8.73
CA GLY A 38 15.44 6.83 -8.76
C GLY A 38 14.68 5.92 -7.80
N TYR A 39 13.65 6.44 -7.12
CA TYR A 39 12.76 5.72 -6.21
C TYR A 39 11.37 6.38 -6.20
N TYR A 40 10.34 5.62 -5.84
CA TYR A 40 8.99 6.16 -5.62
C TYR A 40 8.90 6.73 -4.19
N PRO A 41 8.59 8.04 -4.00
CA PRO A 41 8.41 8.63 -2.69
C PRO A 41 7.24 7.97 -1.97
N GLN A 42 7.51 7.39 -0.80
CA GLN A 42 6.48 6.71 -0.03
C GLN A 42 6.75 6.91 1.46
N ILE A 43 5.70 7.30 2.19
CA ILE A 43 5.72 7.48 3.65
C ILE A 43 5.96 6.12 4.32
N TYR A 44 5.44 5.06 3.71
CA TYR A 44 5.55 3.70 4.22
C TYR A 44 6.70 2.95 3.57
N ARG A 45 7.41 2.16 4.37
CA ARG A 45 8.39 1.21 3.85
C ARG A 45 7.66 0.13 3.01
N PRO A 46 8.35 -0.47 2.03
CA PRO A 46 7.80 -1.61 1.29
C PRO A 46 7.35 -2.71 2.26
N SER A 47 6.16 -3.26 2.02
CA SER A 47 5.59 -4.36 2.80
C SER A 47 5.29 -5.56 1.91
N LEU A 48 5.33 -6.77 2.49
CA LEU A 48 4.93 -8.01 1.81
C LEU A 48 3.51 -7.92 1.28
N GLN A 49 2.61 -7.31 2.06
CA GLN A 49 1.21 -7.15 1.67
C GLN A 49 1.04 -6.20 0.48
N ALA A 50 1.70 -5.04 0.49
CA ALA A 50 1.64 -4.11 -0.64
C ALA A 50 2.25 -4.74 -1.90
N THR A 51 3.37 -5.46 -1.75
CA THR A 51 4.00 -6.21 -2.84
C THR A 51 3.04 -7.26 -3.42
N TYR A 52 2.31 -8.00 -2.59
CA TYR A 52 1.30 -8.94 -3.06
C TYR A 52 0.22 -8.25 -3.93
N TYR A 53 -0.34 -7.14 -3.47
CA TYR A 53 -1.35 -6.41 -4.24
C TYR A 53 -0.81 -5.83 -5.54
N ALA A 54 0.42 -5.30 -5.53
CA ALA A 54 1.06 -4.81 -6.74
C ALA A 54 1.24 -5.91 -7.78
N LEU A 55 1.71 -7.10 -7.37
CA LEU A 55 1.84 -8.26 -8.26
C LEU A 55 0.48 -8.72 -8.80
N TYR A 56 -0.55 -8.77 -7.94
CA TYR A 56 -1.89 -9.14 -8.34
C TYR A 56 -2.47 -8.19 -9.40
N ILE A 57 -2.32 -6.87 -9.20
CA ILE A 57 -2.79 -5.85 -10.14
C ILE A 57 -2.02 -5.95 -11.46
N LEU A 58 -0.69 -6.08 -11.40
CA LEU A 58 0.15 -6.19 -12.59
C LEU A 58 -0.18 -7.44 -13.42
N ASP A 59 -0.47 -8.57 -12.77
CA ASP A 59 -0.91 -9.78 -13.44
C ASP A 59 -2.29 -9.58 -14.08
N ALA A 60 -3.24 -8.98 -13.35
CA ALA A 60 -4.59 -8.71 -13.84
C ALA A 60 -4.62 -7.79 -15.07
N ILE A 61 -3.69 -6.84 -15.19
CA ILE A 61 -3.57 -5.95 -16.36
C ILE A 61 -2.58 -6.47 -17.41
N GLY A 62 -2.04 -7.68 -17.27
CA GLY A 62 -1.13 -8.30 -18.24
C GLY A 62 0.26 -7.66 -18.30
N ARG A 63 0.69 -6.97 -17.24
CA ARG A 63 1.99 -6.27 -17.16
C ARG A 63 2.97 -6.91 -16.19
N ILE A 64 2.70 -8.09 -15.65
CA ILE A 64 3.62 -8.78 -14.72
C ILE A 64 5.02 -9.04 -15.31
N ALA A 65 5.16 -9.09 -16.63
CA ALA A 65 6.45 -9.25 -17.30
C ALA A 65 7.33 -7.99 -17.27
N THR A 66 6.80 -6.82 -16.90
CA THR A 66 7.57 -5.56 -16.92
C THR A 66 8.41 -5.34 -15.66
N ILE A 67 8.23 -6.16 -14.63
CA ILE A 67 8.98 -6.06 -13.37
C ILE A 67 10.19 -6.99 -13.35
N ASP A 68 11.19 -6.62 -12.55
CA ASP A 68 12.36 -7.46 -12.30
C ASP A 68 12.01 -8.58 -11.30
N HIS A 69 11.68 -9.77 -11.83
CA HIS A 69 11.27 -10.93 -11.02
C HIS A 69 12.34 -11.34 -10.01
N SER A 70 13.63 -11.22 -10.36
CA SER A 70 14.73 -11.62 -9.46
C SER A 70 14.78 -10.71 -8.24
N LYS A 71 14.62 -9.40 -8.44
CA LYS A 71 14.59 -8.44 -7.32
C LYS A 71 13.38 -8.64 -6.42
N VAL A 72 12.21 -8.86 -7.00
CA VAL A 72 10.97 -9.09 -6.23
C VAL A 72 11.07 -10.39 -5.43
N LEU A 73 11.55 -11.47 -6.04
CA LEU A 73 11.77 -12.73 -5.32
C LEU A 73 12.78 -12.57 -4.19
N GLY A 74 13.89 -11.85 -4.44
CA GLY A 74 14.88 -11.52 -3.43
C GLY A 74 14.27 -10.75 -2.25
N PHE A 75 13.41 -9.77 -2.52
CA PHE A 75 12.67 -9.04 -1.49
C PHE A 75 11.76 -9.97 -0.67
N ILE A 76 10.94 -10.79 -1.32
CA ILE A 76 10.03 -11.73 -0.64
C ILE A 76 10.83 -12.70 0.25
N MET A 77 11.90 -13.29 -0.28
CA MET A 77 12.74 -14.25 0.45
C MET A 77 13.51 -13.59 1.61
N SER A 78 13.82 -12.29 1.52
CA SER A 78 14.46 -11.56 2.63
C SER A 78 13.57 -11.45 3.87
N HIS A 79 12.25 -11.66 3.72
CA HIS A 79 11.28 -11.68 4.81
C HIS A 79 10.90 -13.09 5.26
N TYR A 80 11.54 -14.14 4.74
CA TYR A 80 11.32 -15.50 5.21
C TYR A 80 12.13 -15.78 6.48
N ASP A 81 11.43 -16.14 7.56
CA ASP A 81 12.07 -16.65 8.77
C ASP A 81 12.16 -18.17 8.73
N SER A 82 13.39 -18.68 8.64
CA SER A 82 13.67 -20.10 8.59
C SER A 82 13.31 -20.89 9.86
N ASN A 83 13.19 -20.23 11.01
CA ASN A 83 12.86 -20.88 12.28
C ASN A 83 11.35 -21.10 12.40
N SER A 84 10.59 -20.04 12.19
CA SER A 84 9.12 -20.03 12.29
C SER A 84 8.43 -20.52 11.00
N LYS A 85 9.17 -20.66 9.90
CA LYS A 85 8.69 -21.10 8.57
C LYS A 85 7.60 -20.19 7.99
N ILE A 86 7.61 -18.91 8.36
CA ILE A 86 6.65 -17.91 7.89
C ILE A 86 7.38 -16.76 7.18
N PHE A 87 6.64 -16.07 6.32
CA PHE A 87 7.05 -14.79 5.78
C PHE A 87 6.50 -13.69 6.68
N MET A 88 7.35 -12.77 7.14
CA MET A 88 6.95 -11.72 8.07
C MET A 88 7.75 -10.44 7.85
N ASP A 89 7.05 -9.32 7.84
CA ASP A 89 7.62 -7.97 7.86
C ASP A 89 7.16 -7.20 9.11
N ASP A 90 7.66 -5.98 9.27
CA ASP A 90 7.34 -5.12 10.42
C ASP A 90 5.85 -4.75 10.49
N TYR A 91 5.17 -4.70 9.35
CA TYR A 91 3.74 -4.44 9.26
C TYR A 91 2.91 -5.65 9.69
N SER A 92 3.38 -6.87 9.41
CA SER A 92 2.74 -8.13 9.78
C SER A 92 2.84 -8.41 11.27
N ARG A 93 3.96 -8.05 11.92
CA ARG A 93 4.13 -8.17 13.38
C ARG A 93 3.05 -7.44 14.16
N ARG A 94 2.60 -6.28 13.66
CA ARG A 94 1.53 -5.49 14.31
C ARG A 94 0.24 -6.28 14.47
N TYR A 95 -0.04 -7.27 13.62
CA TYR A 95 -1.23 -8.12 13.72
C TYR A 95 -1.05 -9.31 14.67
N LEU A 96 0.19 -9.79 14.86
CA LEU A 96 0.51 -10.89 15.78
C LEU A 96 0.60 -10.42 17.23
N ASP A 97 1.05 -9.18 17.45
CA ASP A 97 1.15 -8.56 18.77
C ASP A 97 -0.16 -7.90 19.25
N ILE A 98 -1.27 -8.06 18.49
CA ILE A 98 -2.59 -7.60 18.94
C ILE A 98 -3.05 -8.49 20.08
N ASP A 99 -2.81 -8.01 21.30
CA ASP A 99 -3.58 -8.43 22.46
C ASP A 99 -4.98 -7.83 22.33
N PRO A 100 -6.04 -8.62 22.05
CA PRO A 100 -7.39 -8.10 21.85
C PRO A 100 -7.96 -7.43 23.11
N SER A 101 -7.29 -7.57 24.26
CA SER A 101 -7.66 -6.90 25.51
C SER A 101 -7.02 -5.51 25.70
N LYS A 102 -6.07 -5.12 24.85
CA LYS A 102 -5.39 -3.81 24.95
C LYS A 102 -5.90 -2.82 23.91
N PRO A 103 -6.29 -1.59 24.30
CA PRO A 103 -6.61 -0.54 23.35
C PRO A 103 -5.38 -0.19 22.51
N ILE A 104 -5.57 0.04 21.21
CA ILE A 104 -4.51 0.41 20.27
C ILE A 104 -3.98 1.78 20.66
N THR A 105 -2.93 1.85 21.48
CA THR A 105 -2.36 3.10 22.01
C THR A 105 -0.98 3.44 21.47
N HIS A 106 -0.35 2.56 20.67
CA HIS A 106 0.91 2.87 20.01
C HIS A 106 0.81 2.73 18.49
N ILE A 107 0.48 3.83 17.83
CA ILE A 107 0.97 4.07 16.49
C ILE A 107 2.41 4.56 16.70
N LEU A 108 3.39 3.65 16.59
CA LEU A 108 4.78 4.06 16.49
C LEU A 108 4.92 4.93 15.23
N PRO A 109 5.60 6.09 15.30
CA PRO A 109 5.86 6.89 14.12
C PRO A 109 6.73 6.10 13.14
N CYS A 110 6.45 6.27 11.86
CA CYS A 110 7.19 5.69 10.74
C CYS A 110 8.63 6.20 10.70
#